data_AF-A0A0C3NG98-F1
#
_entry.id   AF-A0A0C3NG98-F1
#
_cell.length_a   1.000
_cell.length_b   1.000
_cell.length_c   1.000
_cell.angle_alpha   90.00
_cell.angle_beta   90.00
_cell.angle_gamma   90.00
#
_symmetry.space_group_name_H-M   'P 1'
#
loop_
_entity.id
_entity.type
_entity.pdbx_description
1 polymer ?
#
loop_
_entity_poly.entity_id
_entity_poly.type
_entity_poly.pdbx_seq_one_letter_code
_entity_poly.pdbx_strand_id
1 'polypeptide(L)'
;MVILGVSAKTLTHYQQLQTSDLTVTTAIINQNAHAHQASNLPWFWSIDIPTDMESITWMSECILILTLHTVYWTHWLQAKAVQDHWLEEEELLTAEFQWTINFFNHQAIQWQTHQAQSAELGASCYAARQIAVYERLSEHAQLKQQSMNLKNIPTSMDTATSNT
;
A
#
# COMPACT_ATOMS: atom_id res chain seq x y z
N MET A 1 24.58 8.80 43.45
CA MET A 1 24.94 7.38 43.29
C MET A 1 23.68 6.59 43.62
N VAL A 2 23.01 6.02 42.61
CA VAL A 2 21.77 5.26 42.83
C VAL A 2 22.17 3.86 43.32
N ILE A 3 21.79 3.49 44.55
CA ILE A 3 22.12 2.19 45.14
C ILE A 3 20.95 1.24 44.84
N LEU A 4 21.06 0.45 43.78
CA LEU A 4 19.98 -0.47 43.38
C LEU A 4 19.98 -1.81 44.15
N GLY A 5 20.91 -2.04 45.09
CA GLY A 5 20.97 -3.31 45.83
C GLY A 5 21.25 -4.53 44.94
N VAL A 6 21.72 -4.32 43.71
CA VAL A 6 21.99 -5.38 42.72
C VAL A 6 23.50 -5.68 42.67
N SER A 7 23.83 -6.91 42.28
CA SER A 7 25.22 -7.36 42.11
C SER A 7 26.01 -6.46 41.15
N ALA A 8 27.32 -6.31 41.40
CA ALA A 8 28.19 -5.46 40.58
C ALA A 8 28.20 -5.85 39.10
N LYS A 9 28.00 -7.14 38.78
CA LYS A 9 27.90 -7.67 37.40
C LYS A 9 26.67 -7.14 36.65
N THR A 10 25.56 -6.93 37.35
CA THR A 10 24.34 -6.35 36.77
C THR A 10 24.49 -4.85 36.60
N LEU A 11 25.23 -4.19 37.49
CA LEU A 11 25.48 -2.74 37.43
C LEU A 11 26.46 -2.34 36.31
N THR A 12 27.38 -3.24 35.93
CA THR A 12 28.22 -3.04 34.73
C THR A 12 27.41 -3.11 33.44
N HIS A 13 26.28 -3.82 33.47
CA HIS A 13 25.44 -4.05 32.30
C HIS A 13 24.29 -3.04 32.18
N TYR A 14 23.64 -2.73 33.31
CA TYR A 14 22.58 -1.71 33.41
C TYR A 14 23.13 -0.45 34.07
N GLN A 15 23.75 0.41 33.26
CA GLN A 15 24.32 1.67 33.74
C GLN A 15 23.22 2.70 34.05
N GLN A 16 23.58 3.79 34.75
CA GLN A 16 22.63 4.85 35.03
C GLN A 16 22.37 5.67 33.76
N LEU A 17 21.12 5.74 33.30
CA LEU A 17 20.69 6.62 32.20
C LEU A 17 20.95 8.09 32.57
N GLN A 18 21.77 8.77 31.77
CA GLN A 18 21.94 10.22 31.88
C GLN A 18 21.15 10.95 30.79
N THR A 19 20.79 12.20 31.06
CA THR A 19 20.08 13.05 30.08
C THR A 19 20.88 13.30 28.81
N SER A 20 22.21 13.20 28.87
CA SER A 20 23.10 13.20 27.70
C SER A 20 22.85 12.02 26.76
N ASP A 21 22.48 10.86 27.30
CA ASP A 21 22.28 9.62 26.53
C ASP A 21 20.92 9.59 25.79
N LEU A 22 20.02 10.51 26.15
CA LEU A 22 18.70 10.68 25.53
C LEU A 22 18.71 11.68 24.36
N THR A 23 19.89 12.20 24.00
CA THR A 23 20.02 13.12 22.86
C THR A 23 19.96 12.33 21.55
N VAL A 24 18.77 12.30 20.95
CA VAL A 24 18.56 11.69 19.63
C VAL A 24 19.30 12.52 18.59
N THR A 25 20.44 12.00 18.11
CA THR A 25 21.15 12.59 16.98
C THR A 25 20.44 12.17 15.71
N THR A 26 19.64 13.06 15.11
CA THR A 26 18.85 12.82 13.88
C THR A 26 19.70 12.44 12.65
N ALA A 27 21.04 12.48 12.75
CA ALA A 27 21.96 12.05 11.70
C ALA A 27 21.85 10.55 11.35
N ILE A 28 21.17 9.75 12.19
CA ILE A 28 20.98 8.30 11.98
C ILE A 28 19.87 8.00 10.95
N ILE A 29 19.00 8.96 10.62
CA ILE A 29 17.92 8.78 9.63
C ILE A 29 18.42 9.10 8.20
N ASN A 30 19.60 8.60 7.83
CA ASN A 30 20.01 8.56 6.42
C ASN A 30 19.98 7.09 5.97
N GLN A 31 18.96 6.76 5.17
CA GLN A 31 18.53 5.41 4.81
C GLN A 31 19.52 4.63 3.93
N ASN A 32 20.75 5.11 3.74
CA ASN A 32 21.74 4.47 2.86
C ASN A 32 23.20 4.54 3.34
N ALA A 33 23.46 4.88 4.61
CA ALA A 33 24.82 4.89 5.16
C ALA A 33 25.14 3.55 5.88
N HIS A 34 25.49 2.53 5.11
CA HIS A 34 25.88 1.19 5.60
C HIS A 34 27.17 1.15 6.45
N ALA A 35 27.75 2.29 6.83
CA ALA A 35 29.05 2.37 7.49
C ALA A 35 29.11 3.35 8.67
N HIS A 36 28.02 3.51 9.42
CA HIS A 36 28.10 4.07 10.77
C HIS A 36 28.08 2.94 11.78
N GLN A 37 29.28 2.48 12.13
CA GLN A 37 29.49 1.61 13.30
C GLN A 37 28.76 2.22 14.50
N ALA A 38 28.12 1.34 15.26
CA ALA A 38 27.34 1.56 16.48
C ALA A 38 28.10 2.26 17.64
N SER A 39 29.19 2.99 17.40
CA SER A 39 30.06 3.54 18.44
C SER A 39 29.46 4.72 19.20
N ASN A 40 28.38 5.34 18.69
CA ASN A 40 27.66 6.43 19.36
C ASN A 40 26.24 6.04 19.81
N LEU A 41 25.88 4.76 19.75
CA LEU A 41 24.61 4.32 20.29
C LEU A 41 24.69 4.25 21.82
N PRO A 42 23.69 4.79 22.54
CA PRO A 42 23.59 4.60 23.98
C PRO A 42 23.70 3.13 24.38
N TRP A 43 24.33 2.85 25.52
CA TRP A 43 24.61 1.50 26.01
C TRP A 43 23.33 0.62 26.09
N PHE A 44 22.15 1.22 26.31
CA PHE A 44 20.89 0.48 26.37
C PHE A 44 20.45 -0.13 25.04
N TRP A 45 20.92 0.38 23.90
CA TRP A 45 20.69 -0.22 22.57
C TRP A 45 21.68 -1.34 22.23
N SER A 46 22.77 -1.46 23.01
CA SER A 46 23.78 -2.51 22.85
C SER A 46 23.48 -3.76 23.68
N ILE A 47 22.37 -3.77 24.43
CA ILE A 47 21.92 -4.94 25.20
C ILE A 47 21.45 -6.02 24.23
N ASP A 48 22.13 -7.17 24.25
CA ASP A 48 21.75 -8.33 23.45
C ASP A 48 20.66 -9.14 24.19
N ILE A 49 19.42 -8.78 23.86
CA ILE A 49 18.19 -9.22 24.55
C ILE A 49 18.12 -10.75 24.74
N PRO A 50 18.45 -11.63 23.78
CA PRO A 50 18.33 -13.09 23.97
C PRO A 50 19.39 -13.66 24.93
N THR A 51 20.62 -13.14 24.89
CA THR A 51 21.78 -13.71 25.61
C THR A 51 21.77 -13.34 27.09
N ASP A 52 21.24 -12.17 27.44
CA ASP A 52 21.20 -11.68 28.84
C ASP A 52 19.92 -12.07 29.61
N MET A 53 19.01 -12.82 28.97
CA MET A 53 17.63 -13.04 29.45
C MET A 53 17.31 -14.38 30.10
N GLU A 54 18.26 -15.30 30.20
CA GLU A 54 18.03 -16.59 30.86
C GLU A 54 17.62 -16.47 32.34
N SER A 55 17.75 -15.28 32.96
CA SER A 55 17.54 -15.07 34.40
C SER A 55 16.30 -14.26 34.80
N ILE A 56 15.53 -13.70 33.85
CA ILE A 56 14.47 -12.72 34.18
C ILE A 56 13.10 -13.16 33.64
N THR A 57 12.42 -14.02 34.42
CA THR A 57 11.10 -14.61 34.13
C THR A 57 9.99 -13.57 33.87
N TRP A 58 10.10 -12.36 34.40
CA TRP A 58 9.09 -11.30 34.17
C TRP A 58 9.28 -10.57 32.82
N MET A 59 10.49 -10.61 32.23
CA MET A 59 10.74 -9.96 30.94
C MET A 59 10.31 -10.82 29.74
N SER A 60 10.19 -12.14 29.91
CA SER A 60 9.68 -13.03 28.86
C SER A 60 8.22 -12.73 28.52
N GLU A 61 7.40 -12.33 29.49
CA GLU A 61 6.01 -11.89 29.24
C GLU A 61 5.98 -10.60 28.41
N CYS A 62 6.84 -9.63 28.75
CA CYS A 62 6.94 -8.38 27.98
C CYS A 62 7.42 -8.61 26.55
N ILE A 63 8.40 -9.49 26.32
CA ILE A 63 8.83 -9.84 24.96
C ILE A 63 7.75 -10.59 24.19
N LEU A 64 7.05 -11.51 24.84
CA LEU A 64 5.95 -12.22 24.21
C LEU A 64 4.86 -11.23 23.77
N ILE A 65 4.53 -10.25 24.61
CA ILE A 65 3.56 -9.19 24.28
C ILE A 65 4.07 -8.31 23.12
N LEU A 66 5.33 -7.88 23.14
CA LEU A 66 5.92 -7.05 22.09
C LEU A 66 6.01 -7.78 20.74
N THR A 67 6.40 -9.06 20.76
CA THR A 67 6.51 -9.89 19.55
C THR A 67 5.14 -10.22 18.96
N LEU A 68 4.15 -10.57 19.79
CA LEU A 68 2.78 -10.79 19.32
C LEU A 68 2.16 -9.51 18.75
N HIS A 69 2.35 -8.38 19.44
CA HIS A 69 1.81 -7.10 18.99
C HIS A 69 2.42 -6.64 17.67
N THR A 70 3.75 -6.74 17.53
CA THR A 70 4.42 -6.35 16.28
C THR A 70 4.03 -7.25 15.11
N VAL A 71 3.93 -8.57 15.31
CA VAL A 71 3.50 -9.52 14.26
C VAL A 71 2.05 -9.28 13.87
N TYR A 72 1.14 -9.17 14.84
CA TYR A 72 -0.28 -8.93 14.58
C TYR A 72 -0.53 -7.58 13.91
N TRP A 73 0.09 -6.51 14.42
CA TRP A 73 -0.01 -5.18 13.82
C TRP A 73 0.51 -5.21 12.38
N THR A 74 1.69 -5.79 12.14
CA THR A 74 2.28 -5.83 10.79
C THR A 74 1.35 -6.58 9.82
N HIS A 75 0.80 -7.72 10.25
CA HIS A 75 -0.14 -8.47 9.42
C HIS A 75 -1.42 -7.68 9.13
N TRP A 76 -1.97 -7.00 10.13
CA TRP A 76 -3.13 -6.13 9.97
C TRP A 76 -2.84 -4.94 9.03
N LEU A 77 -1.68 -4.29 9.15
CA LEU A 77 -1.28 -3.20 8.25
C LEU A 77 -1.13 -3.69 6.82
N GLN A 78 -0.56 -4.88 6.61
CA GLN A 78 -0.45 -5.48 5.28
C GLN A 78 -1.84 -5.78 4.71
N ALA A 79 -2.72 -6.40 5.49
CA ALA A 79 -4.09 -6.68 5.06
C ALA A 79 -4.86 -5.40 4.73
N LYS A 80 -4.69 -4.35 5.55
CA LYS A 80 -5.28 -3.04 5.32
C LYS A 80 -4.73 -2.37 4.05
N ALA A 81 -3.41 -2.36 3.86
CA ALA A 81 -2.79 -1.79 2.67
C ALA A 81 -3.23 -2.51 1.39
N VAL A 82 -3.39 -3.84 1.45
CA VAL A 82 -3.95 -4.63 0.36
C VAL A 82 -5.40 -4.22 0.09
N GLN A 83 -6.23 -4.11 1.12
CA GLN A 83 -7.61 -3.64 0.97
C GLN A 83 -7.69 -2.23 0.35
N ASP A 84 -6.89 -1.29 0.85
CA ASP A 84 -6.85 0.08 0.36
C ASP A 84 -6.41 0.11 -1.12
N HIS A 85 -5.43 -0.73 -1.51
CA HIS A 85 -4.98 -0.87 -2.90
C HIS A 85 -6.07 -1.44 -3.81
N TRP A 86 -6.83 -2.46 -3.38
CA TRP A 86 -7.94 -3.00 -4.18
C TRP A 86 -9.03 -1.95 -4.42
N LEU A 87 -9.34 -1.13 -3.41
CA LEU A 87 -10.31 -0.04 -3.55
C LEU A 87 -9.83 1.03 -4.53
N GLU A 88 -8.55 1.43 -4.45
CA GLU A 88 -7.95 2.36 -5.40
C GLU A 88 -7.92 1.78 -6.82
N GLU A 89 -7.55 0.51 -6.97
CA GLU A 89 -7.49 -0.17 -8.26
C GLU A 89 -8.88 -0.28 -8.91
N GLU A 90 -9.95 -0.52 -8.15
CA GLU A 90 -11.32 -0.50 -8.67
C GLU A 90 -11.71 0.88 -9.24
N GLU A 91 -11.40 1.95 -8.53
CA GLU A 91 -11.66 3.32 -8.98
C GLU A 91 -10.84 3.66 -10.24
N LEU A 92 -9.54 3.33 -10.23
CA LEU A 92 -8.64 3.53 -11.36
C LEU A 92 -9.10 2.76 -12.59
N LEU A 93 -9.43 1.48 -12.45
CA LEU A 93 -9.92 0.66 -13.56
C LEU A 93 -11.21 1.25 -14.14
N THR A 94 -12.12 1.72 -13.30
CA THR A 94 -13.36 2.36 -13.76
C THR A 94 -13.06 3.63 -14.56
N ALA A 95 -12.14 4.45 -14.09
CA ALA A 95 -11.68 5.65 -14.78
C ALA A 95 -10.97 5.32 -16.11
N GLU A 96 -10.08 4.33 -16.13
CA GLU A 96 -9.37 3.86 -17.32
C GLU A 96 -10.32 3.31 -18.39
N PHE A 97 -11.34 2.55 -17.99
CA PHE A 97 -12.40 2.10 -18.91
C PHE A 97 -13.11 3.30 -19.55
N GLN A 98 -13.48 4.30 -18.74
CA GLN A 98 -14.11 5.51 -19.25
C GLN A 98 -13.19 6.29 -20.19
N TRP A 99 -11.91 6.41 -19.86
CA TRP A 99 -10.91 7.03 -20.73
C TRP A 99 -10.74 6.28 -22.05
N THR A 100 -10.77 4.95 -22.03
CA THR A 100 -10.68 4.12 -23.24
C THR A 100 -11.87 4.36 -24.17
N ILE A 101 -13.08 4.41 -23.62
CA ILE A 101 -14.30 4.75 -24.39
C ILE A 101 -14.19 6.17 -24.97
N ASN A 102 -13.77 7.13 -24.16
CA ASN A 102 -13.59 8.52 -24.59
C ASN A 102 -12.54 8.63 -25.70
N PHE A 103 -11.45 7.87 -25.61
CA PHE A 103 -10.41 7.80 -26.62
C PHE A 103 -10.96 7.30 -27.97
N PHE A 104 -11.74 6.22 -27.96
CA PHE A 104 -12.35 5.70 -29.19
C PHE A 104 -13.33 6.70 -29.81
N ASN A 105 -14.18 7.33 -28.99
CA ASN A 105 -15.10 8.36 -29.47
C ASN A 105 -14.35 9.56 -30.06
N HIS A 106 -13.29 10.01 -29.40
CA HIS A 106 -12.45 11.09 -29.91
C HIS A 106 -11.77 10.72 -31.23
N GLN A 107 -11.25 9.50 -31.37
CA GLN A 107 -10.70 9.00 -32.63
C GLN A 107 -11.75 8.98 -33.75
N ALA A 108 -12.97 8.49 -33.47
CA ALA A 108 -14.05 8.52 -34.44
C ALA A 108 -14.35 9.94 -34.94
N ILE A 109 -14.41 10.92 -34.02
CA ILE A 109 -14.61 12.35 -34.37
C ILE A 109 -13.44 12.91 -35.19
N GLN A 110 -12.20 12.54 -34.88
CA GLN A 110 -11.04 12.94 -35.67
C GLN A 110 -11.13 12.41 -37.11
N TRP A 111 -11.50 11.13 -37.28
CA TRP A 111 -11.70 10.55 -38.61
C TRP A 111 -12.88 11.15 -39.36
N GLN A 112 -13.97 11.52 -38.67
CA GLN A 112 -15.07 12.30 -39.27
C GLN A 112 -14.59 13.65 -39.80
N THR A 113 -13.73 14.32 -39.05
CA THR A 113 -13.11 15.59 -39.46
C THR A 113 -12.23 15.42 -40.70
N HIS A 114 -11.40 14.37 -40.73
CA HIS A 114 -10.58 14.03 -41.90
C HIS A 114 -11.41 13.65 -43.12
N GLN A 115 -12.52 12.94 -42.93
CA GLN A 115 -13.46 12.59 -44.00
C GLN A 115 -14.07 13.85 -44.63
N ALA A 116 -14.50 14.80 -43.80
CA ALA A 116 -15.10 16.06 -44.25
C ALA A 116 -14.10 16.97 -44.99
N GLN A 117 -12.81 16.89 -44.65
CA GLN A 117 -11.74 17.67 -45.30
C GLN A 117 -11.19 17.03 -46.57
N SER A 118 -11.49 15.75 -46.81
CA SER A 118 -10.94 15.02 -47.95
C SER A 118 -11.79 15.21 -49.20
N ALA A 119 -11.17 15.70 -50.28
CA ALA A 119 -11.80 15.79 -51.60
C ALA A 119 -11.70 14.48 -52.41
N GLU A 120 -10.83 13.54 -51.99
CA GLU A 120 -10.57 12.30 -52.72
C GLU A 120 -11.47 11.17 -52.23
N LEU A 121 -12.19 10.53 -53.17
CA LEU A 121 -13.14 9.44 -52.86
C LEU A 121 -12.48 8.28 -52.09
N GLY A 122 -11.25 7.91 -52.45
CA GLY A 122 -10.54 6.81 -51.78
C GLY A 122 -10.21 7.11 -50.32
N ALA A 123 -9.70 8.31 -50.03
CA ALA A 123 -9.40 8.76 -48.68
C ALA A 123 -10.68 8.94 -47.83
N SER A 124 -11.77 9.44 -48.44
CA SER A 124 -13.07 9.52 -47.78
C SER A 124 -13.64 8.15 -47.41
N CYS A 125 -13.55 7.16 -48.32
CA CYS A 125 -13.96 5.78 -48.03
C CYS A 125 -13.11 5.12 -46.93
N TYR A 126 -11.80 5.37 -46.91
CA TYR A 126 -10.93 4.86 -45.84
C TYR A 126 -11.28 5.49 -44.49
N ALA A 127 -11.48 6.81 -44.45
CA ALA A 127 -11.89 7.51 -43.24
C ALA A 127 -13.25 6.98 -42.73
N ALA A 128 -14.24 6.78 -43.62
CA ALA A 128 -15.52 6.14 -43.27
C ALA A 128 -15.35 4.77 -42.61
N ARG A 129 -14.42 3.94 -43.13
CA ARG A 129 -14.10 2.65 -42.52
C ARG A 129 -13.47 2.82 -41.13
N GLN A 130 -12.56 3.77 -40.95
CA GLN A 130 -11.92 4.01 -39.64
C GLN A 130 -12.95 4.46 -38.60
N ILE A 131 -13.86 5.37 -38.97
CA ILE A 131 -14.97 5.81 -38.10
C ILE A 131 -15.76 4.59 -37.61
N ALA A 132 -16.23 3.74 -38.53
CA ALA A 132 -16.99 2.56 -38.17
C ALA A 132 -16.21 1.56 -37.29
N VAL A 133 -14.89 1.49 -37.39
CA VAL A 133 -14.06 0.66 -36.50
C VAL A 133 -14.05 1.22 -35.09
N TYR A 134 -13.78 2.53 -34.94
CA TYR A 134 -13.72 3.15 -33.62
C TYR A 134 -15.08 3.22 -32.92
N GLU A 135 -16.17 3.43 -33.66
CA GLU A 135 -17.54 3.35 -33.13
C GLU A 135 -17.86 1.94 -32.60
N ARG A 136 -17.51 0.88 -33.35
CA ARG A 136 -17.70 -0.50 -32.85
C ARG A 136 -16.86 -0.79 -31.62
N LEU A 137 -15.63 -0.27 -31.55
CA LEU A 137 -14.77 -0.45 -30.39
C LEU A 137 -15.33 0.26 -29.15
N SER A 138 -15.88 1.47 -29.30
CA SER A 138 -16.50 2.20 -28.20
C SER A 138 -17.77 1.52 -27.72
N GLU A 139 -18.64 1.05 -28.62
CA GLU A 139 -19.83 0.27 -28.28
C GLU A 139 -19.46 -1.02 -27.52
N HIS A 140 -18.47 -1.77 -28.01
CA HIS A 140 -18.05 -3.00 -27.36
C HIS A 140 -17.47 -2.75 -25.96
N ALA A 141 -16.66 -1.69 -25.80
CA ALA A 141 -16.11 -1.31 -24.51
C ALA A 141 -17.21 -0.89 -23.52
N GLN A 142 -18.21 -0.12 -23.96
CA GLN A 142 -19.36 0.27 -23.14
C GLN A 142 -20.18 -0.94 -22.68
N LEU A 143 -20.49 -1.86 -23.59
CA LEU A 143 -21.22 -3.09 -23.24
C LEU A 143 -20.44 -3.92 -22.21
N LYS A 144 -19.11 -4.01 -22.37
CA LYS A 144 -18.27 -4.73 -21.42
C LYS A 144 -18.25 -4.05 -20.05
N GLN A 145 -18.13 -2.72 -19.99
CA GLN A 145 -18.20 -1.95 -18.74
C GLN A 145 -19.57 -2.13 -18.05
N GLN A 146 -20.67 -2.06 -18.80
CA GLN A 146 -22.03 -2.32 -18.27
C GLN A 146 -22.15 -3.74 -17.72
N SER A 147 -21.62 -4.74 -18.43
CA SER A 147 -21.62 -6.14 -17.97
C SER A 147 -20.82 -6.36 -16.69
N MET A 148 -19.76 -5.58 -16.46
CA MET A 148 -18.97 -5.60 -15.22
C MET A 148 -19.75 -4.93 -14.09
N ASN A 149 -20.34 -3.76 -14.33
CA ASN A 149 -21.16 -3.05 -13.35
C ASN A 149 -22.40 -3.86 -12.90
N LEU A 150 -23.05 -4.60 -13.81
CA LEU A 150 -24.20 -5.45 -13.48
C LEU A 150 -23.85 -6.63 -12.58
N LYS A 151 -22.60 -7.13 -12.63
CA LYS A 151 -22.11 -8.19 -11.73
C LYS A 151 -21.82 -7.66 -10.33
N ASN A 152 -21.61 -6.36 -10.19
CA ASN A 152 -21.29 -5.70 -8.93
C ASN A 152 -22.52 -5.21 -8.16
N ILE A 153 -23.75 -5.35 -8.72
CA ILE A 153 -24.97 -5.21 -7.93
C ILE A 153 -25.06 -6.48 -7.07
N PRO A 154 -24.82 -6.41 -5.75
CA PRO A 154 -25.10 -7.56 -4.90
C PRO A 154 -26.58 -7.82 -5.06
N THR A 155 -26.93 -9.06 -5.36
CA THR A 155 -28.29 -9.52 -5.17
C THR A 155 -28.63 -9.19 -3.73
N SER A 156 -29.48 -8.18 -3.54
CA SER A 156 -30.12 -7.85 -2.27
C SER A 156 -31.00 -9.04 -1.92
N MET A 157 -30.39 -10.09 -1.39
CA MET A 157 -31.02 -11.26 -0.83
C MET A 157 -29.97 -11.87 0.11
N ASP A 158 -30.06 -11.49 1.37
CA ASP A 158 -29.86 -12.36 2.56
C ASP A 158 -29.65 -11.51 3.83
N THR A 159 -30.64 -10.69 4.18
CA THR A 159 -30.93 -10.39 5.60
C THR A 159 -32.45 -10.25 5.79
N ALA A 160 -33.20 -11.27 5.38
CA ALA A 160 -34.60 -11.40 5.76
C ALA A 160 -34.95 -12.86 6.01
N THR A 161 -34.57 -13.36 7.18
CA THR A 161 -35.22 -14.43 7.96
C THR A 161 -34.39 -14.58 9.23
N SER A 162 -34.82 -14.11 10.42
CA SER A 162 -35.97 -14.53 11.22
C SER A 162 -35.48 -15.24 12.49
N ASN A 163 -35.89 -14.66 13.62
CA ASN A 163 -36.41 -15.37 14.81
C ASN A 163 -35.32 -16.10 15.65
N THR A 164 -35.27 -16.02 16.97
CA THR A 164 -36.24 -15.66 18.03
C THR A 164 -35.43 -15.59 19.33
#